data_AF-A0AA39VI69-F1
#
_entry.id   AF-A0AA39VI69-F1
#
_cell.length_a   1.000
_cell.length_b   1.000
_cell.length_c   1.000
_cell.angle_alpha   90.00
_cell.angle_beta   90.00
_cell.angle_gamma   90.00
#
_symmetry.space_group_name_H-M   'P 1'
#
loop_
_entity.id
_entity.type
_entity.pdbx_description
1 polymer ?
#
loop_
_entity_poly.entity_id
_entity_poly.type
_entity_poly.pdbx_seq_one_letter_code
_entity_poly.pdbx_strand_id
1 'polypeptide(L)'
;MASMASSSAYCYCKKYNRSYNDYKLPRIIRCLSQQPNNNKPNNSKPTNTDQTSRREIILRSSEVAVIGAIFNLSGKKPEYLGVQKNQPALALCPATKNCISTAENISDLTHYAPPWNYNRGRKNPVSKEVAMEELLQVVKSTKPDKFTPRIVETKDDYVHVEYESPILGLVDDVEFWFPPGKDSIVEYRSASRLGNFDFDVNKKRIKALRLVLEKKGWASEENF
;
A
#
# COMPACT_ATOMS: atom_id res chain seq x y z
N MET A 1 23.62 38.41 61.07
CA MET A 1 24.67 37.89 60.16
C MET A 1 23.99 37.35 58.93
N ALA A 2 24.37 37.88 57.77
CA ALA A 2 23.69 37.72 56.49
C ALA A 2 24.01 36.36 55.83
N SER A 3 23.02 35.80 55.15
CA SER A 3 23.12 34.62 54.27
C SER A 3 22.60 34.99 52.87
N MET A 4 23.07 34.24 51.90
CA MET A 4 23.41 34.63 50.53
C MET A 4 22.23 34.89 49.59
N ALA A 5 22.51 35.76 48.61
CA ALA A 5 21.59 36.29 47.62
C ALA A 5 21.37 35.36 46.41
N SER A 6 20.17 35.53 45.86
CA SER A 6 19.65 35.02 44.57
C SER A 6 20.38 35.62 43.36
N SER A 7 20.39 34.91 42.23
CA SER A 7 20.60 35.54 40.93
C SER A 7 19.75 34.87 39.85
N SER A 8 18.71 35.60 39.43
CA SER A 8 18.09 35.50 38.12
C SER A 8 18.83 36.44 37.16
N ALA A 9 19.17 35.98 35.95
CA ALA A 9 19.66 36.88 34.90
C ALA A 9 19.07 36.54 33.53
N TYR A 10 18.73 37.61 32.83
CA TYR A 10 17.91 37.72 31.64
C TYR A 10 18.66 37.34 30.35
N CYS A 11 17.87 36.99 29.33
CA CYS A 11 18.29 36.84 27.94
C CYS A 11 18.85 38.16 27.37
N TYR A 12 19.98 38.06 26.65
CA TYR A 12 20.42 39.09 25.71
C TYR A 12 20.90 38.43 24.41
N CYS A 13 20.20 38.67 23.32
CA CYS A 13 20.57 38.20 21.98
C CYS A 13 21.38 39.29 21.26
N LYS A 14 22.62 39.00 20.88
CA LYS A 14 23.44 39.86 20.02
C LYS A 14 23.73 39.13 18.69
N LYS A 15 23.25 39.72 17.60
CA LYS A 15 23.54 39.29 16.22
C LYS A 15 25.04 39.44 15.91
N TYR A 16 25.63 38.42 15.33
CA TYR A 16 26.89 38.51 14.60
C TYR A 16 26.68 37.98 13.18
N ASN A 17 26.83 38.87 12.19
CA ASN A 17 27.03 38.50 10.79
C ASN A 17 28.45 37.96 10.63
N ARG A 18 28.60 36.77 10.05
CA ARG A 18 29.88 36.33 9.50
C ARG A 18 29.67 35.74 8.10
N SER A 19 30.30 36.42 7.16
CA SER A 19 30.43 36.09 5.74
C SER A 19 31.03 34.69 5.55
N TYR A 20 30.53 33.93 4.56
CA TYR A 20 31.18 32.73 4.06
C TYR A 20 31.30 32.78 2.54
N ASN A 21 32.52 32.50 2.07
CA ASN A 21 32.97 32.56 0.69
C ASN A 21 32.22 31.59 -0.24
N ASP A 22 31.72 32.17 -1.33
CA ASP A 22 32.00 31.84 -2.73
C ASP A 22 32.47 30.40 -3.05
N TYR A 23 31.54 29.59 -3.56
CA TYR A 23 31.85 28.48 -4.46
C TYR A 23 30.95 28.61 -5.70
N LYS A 24 31.61 28.88 -6.83
CA LYS A 24 31.04 29.03 -8.17
C LYS A 24 30.29 27.76 -8.59
N LEU A 25 28.98 27.89 -8.82
CA LEU A 25 28.18 26.97 -9.62
C LEU A 25 28.26 27.35 -11.10
N PRO A 26 28.55 26.42 -12.03
CA PRO A 26 28.55 26.73 -13.45
C PRO A 26 27.12 26.97 -13.94
N ARG A 27 26.90 28.18 -14.46
CA ARG A 27 25.68 28.62 -15.16
C ARG A 27 25.58 27.85 -16.48
N ILE A 28 24.75 26.81 -16.55
CA ILE A 28 24.36 26.22 -17.83
C ILE A 28 23.43 27.21 -18.51
N ILE A 29 23.96 27.88 -19.53
CA ILE A 29 23.20 28.71 -20.47
C ILE A 29 22.34 27.77 -21.30
N ARG A 30 21.05 27.69 -20.99
CA ARG A 30 20.06 27.04 -21.83
C ARG A 30 19.57 28.07 -22.84
N CYS A 31 20.16 28.07 -24.03
CA CYS A 31 19.65 28.82 -25.18
C CYS A 31 18.24 28.31 -25.52
N LEU A 32 17.20 29.08 -25.17
CA LEU A 32 15.90 28.97 -25.82
C LEU A 32 15.95 29.80 -27.09
N SER A 33 15.97 29.14 -28.24
CA SER A 33 15.53 29.75 -29.49
C SER A 33 14.00 29.82 -29.47
N GLN A 34 13.45 31.00 -29.22
CA GLN A 34 12.06 31.34 -29.48
C GLN A 34 12.00 32.31 -30.67
N GLN A 35 11.25 31.96 -31.71
CA GLN A 35 10.64 32.89 -32.68
C GLN A 35 9.45 32.16 -33.38
N PRO A 36 8.44 32.86 -33.93
CA PRO A 36 7.31 33.43 -33.20
C PRO A 36 5.96 32.86 -33.67
N ASN A 37 4.92 33.09 -32.86
CA ASN A 37 3.51 32.80 -33.20
C ASN A 37 3.02 33.65 -34.38
N ASN A 38 2.20 33.05 -35.26
CA ASN A 38 1.07 33.73 -35.91
C ASN A 38 0.01 32.74 -36.44
N ASN A 39 -1.25 33.05 -36.06
CA ASN A 39 -2.53 32.81 -36.75
C ASN A 39 -3.33 31.49 -36.55
N LYS A 40 -4.62 31.75 -36.26
CA LYS A 40 -5.78 30.96 -35.78
C LYS A 40 -6.46 30.14 -36.91
N PRO A 41 -7.64 29.52 -36.66
CA PRO A 41 -7.98 28.30 -35.89
C PRO A 41 -8.22 27.08 -36.83
N ASN A 42 -8.39 25.86 -36.29
CA ASN A 42 -9.39 24.89 -36.76
C ASN A 42 -9.59 23.71 -35.79
N ASN A 43 -10.85 23.30 -35.69
CA ASN A 43 -11.41 22.22 -34.88
C ASN A 43 -10.82 20.84 -35.22
N SER A 44 -10.47 20.06 -34.20
CA SER A 44 -10.79 18.62 -34.11
C SER A 44 -10.39 18.04 -32.73
N LYS A 45 -11.38 17.60 -31.94
CA LYS A 45 -11.20 16.44 -31.03
C LYS A 45 -11.04 15.19 -31.93
N PRO A 46 -10.33 14.10 -31.55
CA PRO A 46 -10.67 13.35 -30.33
C PRO A 46 -9.51 12.62 -29.59
N THR A 47 -9.79 12.34 -28.30
CA THR A 47 -9.53 11.10 -27.52
C THR A 47 -8.13 10.55 -27.20
N ASN A 48 -8.03 10.19 -25.90
CA ASN A 48 -7.51 8.96 -25.30
C ASN A 48 -6.05 8.89 -24.81
N THR A 49 -5.95 8.91 -23.46
CA THR A 49 -5.22 7.97 -22.61
C THR A 49 -3.90 7.44 -23.15
N ASP A 50 -2.79 8.08 -22.77
CA ASP A 50 -1.50 7.43 -22.82
C ASP A 50 -1.22 6.72 -21.49
N GLN A 51 -1.82 5.53 -21.38
CA GLN A 51 -1.47 4.55 -20.37
C GLN A 51 -0.29 3.76 -20.92
N THR A 52 0.90 4.35 -20.80
CA THR A 52 2.17 3.76 -21.24
C THR A 52 2.32 2.37 -20.62
N SER A 53 2.17 1.35 -21.47
CA SER A 53 2.32 -0.06 -21.13
C SER A 53 3.79 -0.40 -20.93
N ARG A 54 4.10 -1.45 -20.14
CA ARG A 54 5.46 -1.96 -19.80
C ARG A 54 6.44 -2.00 -21.00
N ARG A 55 5.92 -2.09 -22.23
CA ARG A 55 6.68 -2.15 -23.48
C ARG A 55 7.26 -0.80 -23.94
N GLU A 56 6.66 0.32 -23.55
CA GLU A 56 6.98 1.64 -24.12
C GLU A 56 8.08 2.40 -23.35
N ILE A 57 8.23 2.10 -22.07
CA ILE A 57 9.27 2.69 -21.19
C ILE A 57 10.68 2.21 -21.60
N ILE A 58 10.77 1.09 -22.33
CA ILE A 58 12.02 0.40 -22.66
C ILE A 58 12.86 1.13 -23.74
N LEU A 59 12.29 2.07 -24.50
CA LEU A 59 12.92 2.58 -25.73
C LEU A 59 13.60 3.96 -25.61
N ARG A 60 13.64 4.61 -24.44
CA ARG A 60 14.14 6.00 -24.34
C ARG A 60 15.22 6.29 -23.28
N SER A 61 15.70 5.31 -22.53
CA SER A 61 16.85 5.51 -21.63
C SER A 61 17.76 4.28 -21.64
N SER A 62 18.94 4.47 -22.23
CA SER A 62 19.97 3.46 -22.41
C SER A 62 20.46 2.90 -21.06
N GLU A 63 20.43 1.57 -21.00
CA GLU A 63 21.18 0.65 -20.14
C GLU A 63 20.68 0.40 -18.70
N VAL A 64 20.34 1.42 -17.89
CA VAL A 64 19.92 1.15 -16.49
C VAL A 64 18.44 0.75 -16.38
N ALA A 65 17.56 1.32 -17.22
CA ALA A 65 16.13 1.01 -17.20
C ALA A 65 15.81 -0.40 -17.74
N VAL A 66 16.65 -0.92 -18.64
CA VAL A 66 16.49 -2.26 -19.24
C VAL A 66 16.73 -3.36 -18.20
N ILE A 67 17.67 -3.15 -17.26
CA ILE A 67 17.99 -4.15 -16.23
C ILE A 67 16.82 -4.33 -15.27
N GLY A 68 16.15 -3.25 -14.83
CA GLY A 68 14.98 -3.34 -13.94
C GLY A 68 13.74 -3.98 -14.57
N ALA A 69 13.56 -3.85 -15.90
CA ALA A 69 12.39 -4.38 -16.60
C ALA A 69 12.46 -5.90 -16.89
N ILE A 70 13.64 -6.52 -16.73
CA ILE A 70 13.85 -7.96 -16.98
C ILE A 70 13.77 -8.79 -15.69
N PHE A 71 13.94 -8.18 -14.51
CA PHE A 71 13.83 -8.89 -13.24
C PHE A 71 12.38 -8.95 -12.75
N ASN A 72 11.72 -10.08 -12.99
CA ASN A 72 10.43 -10.39 -12.37
C ASN A 72 10.67 -10.91 -10.94
N LEU A 73 10.69 -10.00 -9.95
CA LEU A 73 10.96 -10.30 -8.54
C LEU A 73 9.73 -10.87 -7.83
N SER A 74 9.05 -11.84 -8.44
CA SER A 74 7.80 -12.39 -7.90
C SER A 74 8.02 -13.19 -6.61
N GLY A 75 9.16 -13.86 -6.45
CA GLY A 75 9.41 -14.76 -5.32
C GLY A 75 8.67 -16.10 -5.41
N LYS A 76 9.12 -17.08 -4.62
CA LYS A 76 8.46 -18.38 -4.52
C LYS A 76 7.20 -18.25 -3.67
N LYS A 77 6.07 -18.81 -4.13
CA LYS A 77 4.84 -18.93 -3.34
C LYS A 77 5.14 -19.73 -2.05
N PRO A 78 4.84 -19.20 -0.86
CA PRO A 78 5.01 -19.94 0.38
C PRO A 78 4.09 -21.18 0.44
N GLU A 79 4.60 -22.28 1.00
CA GLU A 79 3.86 -23.54 1.10
C GLU A 79 2.92 -23.60 2.33
N TYR A 80 3.07 -22.66 3.26
CA TYR A 80 2.30 -22.58 4.50
C TYR A 80 1.01 -21.74 4.39
N LEU A 81 0.67 -21.24 3.18
CA LEU A 81 -0.55 -20.46 2.96
C LEU A 81 -1.81 -21.31 3.19
N GLY A 82 -2.90 -20.63 3.56
CA GLY A 82 -4.18 -21.22 3.89
C GLY A 82 -4.46 -21.31 5.38
N VAL A 83 -5.60 -21.90 5.70
CA VAL A 83 -6.05 -22.15 7.08
C VAL A 83 -5.20 -23.25 7.70
N GLN A 84 -4.61 -22.97 8.86
CA GLN A 84 -3.72 -23.89 9.54
C GLN A 84 -4.49 -25.06 10.16
N LYS A 85 -3.93 -26.27 10.09
CA LYS A 85 -4.59 -27.51 10.55
C LYS A 85 -4.65 -27.67 12.07
N ASN A 86 -3.64 -27.15 12.78
CA ASN A 86 -3.50 -27.34 14.23
C ASN A 86 -4.46 -26.44 15.01
N GLN A 87 -4.61 -25.20 14.56
CA GLN A 87 -5.53 -24.21 15.09
C GLN A 87 -6.17 -23.50 13.90
N PRO A 88 -7.50 -23.43 13.82
CA PRO A 88 -8.18 -22.82 12.68
C PRO A 88 -7.96 -21.30 12.71
N ALA A 89 -6.92 -20.86 12.00
CA ALA A 89 -6.47 -19.49 11.82
C ALA A 89 -5.65 -19.39 10.54
N LEU A 90 -5.45 -18.16 10.04
CA LEU A 90 -4.50 -17.89 8.97
C LEU A 90 -3.05 -18.04 9.45
N ALA A 91 -2.12 -18.18 8.52
CA ALA A 91 -0.70 -18.22 8.83
C ALA A 91 -0.23 -16.97 9.58
N LEU A 92 0.77 -17.12 10.45
CA LEU A 92 1.43 -15.98 11.08
C LEU A 92 2.32 -15.24 10.07
N CYS A 93 2.60 -14.00 10.39
CA CYS A 93 3.55 -13.17 9.70
C CYS A 93 4.99 -13.62 10.00
N PRO A 94 5.88 -13.61 9.00
CA PRO A 94 7.31 -13.64 9.27
C PRO A 94 7.71 -12.40 10.08
N ALA A 95 8.91 -12.43 10.69
CA ALA A 95 9.46 -11.30 11.46
C ALA A 95 9.76 -10.03 10.63
N THR A 96 9.48 -10.05 9.33
CA THR A 96 9.71 -8.94 8.40
C THR A 96 8.52 -7.98 8.39
N LYS A 97 8.80 -6.68 8.25
CA LYS A 97 7.79 -5.60 8.40
C LYS A 97 6.84 -5.45 7.20
N ASN A 98 6.86 -6.39 6.26
CA ASN A 98 6.06 -6.42 5.04
C ASN A 98 4.94 -7.46 5.13
N CYS A 99 4.39 -7.66 6.33
CA CYS A 99 3.27 -8.55 6.56
C CYS A 99 2.33 -7.96 7.60
N ILE A 100 1.03 -8.17 7.40
CA ILE A 100 0.01 -8.03 8.42
C ILE A 100 -0.93 -9.22 8.43
N SER A 101 -1.44 -9.59 9.60
CA SER A 101 -2.38 -10.69 9.78
C SER A 101 -3.28 -10.46 10.98
N THR A 102 -4.54 -10.87 10.86
CA THR A 102 -5.50 -10.87 11.98
C THR A 102 -5.25 -11.98 13.00
N ALA A 103 -4.43 -12.97 12.64
CA ALA A 103 -4.05 -14.08 13.53
C ALA A 103 -2.90 -13.73 14.50
N GLU A 104 -2.29 -12.55 14.34
CA GLU A 104 -1.21 -12.09 15.20
C GLU A 104 -1.69 -11.69 16.60
N ASN A 105 -0.74 -11.60 17.53
CA ASN A 105 -1.03 -11.07 18.85
C ASN A 105 -1.38 -9.57 18.78
N ILE A 106 -2.45 -9.15 19.45
CA ILE A 106 -2.91 -7.74 19.52
C ILE A 106 -1.79 -6.78 19.98
N SER A 107 -0.84 -7.28 20.79
CA SER A 107 0.30 -6.51 21.28
C SER A 107 1.36 -6.22 20.20
N ASP A 108 1.37 -6.98 19.10
CA ASP A 108 2.25 -6.76 17.96
C ASP A 108 1.66 -5.71 17.01
N LEU A 109 1.87 -4.44 17.33
CA LEU A 109 1.41 -3.31 16.52
C LEU A 109 2.06 -3.25 15.11
N THR A 110 3.10 -4.06 14.85
CA THR A 110 3.75 -4.09 13.54
C THR A 110 2.97 -4.97 12.58
N HIS A 111 2.57 -6.17 13.03
CA HIS A 111 1.95 -7.18 12.17
C HIS A 111 0.45 -7.37 12.42
N TYR A 112 -0.05 -7.06 13.61
CA TYR A 112 -1.47 -7.21 13.92
C TYR A 112 -2.33 -6.24 13.10
N ALA A 113 -3.48 -6.73 12.67
CA ALA A 113 -4.57 -5.93 12.13
C ALA A 113 -5.91 -6.53 12.59
N PRO A 114 -6.94 -5.72 12.89
CA PRO A 114 -8.20 -6.19 13.42
C PRO A 114 -9.00 -6.89 12.32
N PRO A 115 -9.73 -7.95 12.68
CA PRO A 115 -10.63 -8.59 11.74
C PRO A 115 -11.76 -7.64 11.32
N TRP A 116 -12.36 -7.97 10.18
CA TRP A 116 -13.54 -7.24 9.69
C TRP A 116 -14.81 -8.00 10.04
N ASN A 117 -15.89 -7.24 10.23
CA ASN A 117 -17.23 -7.76 10.39
C ASN A 117 -18.10 -7.26 9.24
N TYR A 118 -18.61 -8.18 8.43
CA TYR A 118 -19.38 -7.82 7.24
C TYR A 118 -20.82 -7.40 7.54
N ASN A 119 -21.32 -7.59 8.77
CA ASN A 119 -22.69 -7.27 9.18
C ASN A 119 -22.81 -6.17 10.23
N ARG A 120 -21.72 -5.79 10.91
CA ARG A 120 -21.74 -4.82 12.01
C ARG A 120 -22.30 -3.44 11.63
N GLY A 121 -22.07 -2.98 10.40
CA GLY A 121 -22.58 -1.70 9.90
C GLY A 121 -23.95 -1.80 9.22
N ARG A 122 -24.59 -2.97 9.19
CA ARG A 122 -25.84 -3.20 8.44
C ARG A 122 -27.05 -3.20 9.37
N LYS A 123 -28.18 -2.74 8.83
CA LYS A 123 -29.50 -2.92 9.47
C LYS A 123 -30.05 -4.33 9.26
N ASN A 124 -29.84 -4.88 8.06
CA ASN A 124 -30.25 -6.22 7.69
C ASN A 124 -28.98 -7.07 7.47
N PRO A 125 -28.75 -8.11 8.28
CA PRO A 125 -27.61 -9.01 8.09
C PRO A 125 -27.66 -9.71 6.74
N VAL A 126 -26.50 -9.89 6.11
CA VAL A 126 -26.30 -10.70 4.91
C VAL A 126 -25.63 -12.03 5.25
N SER A 127 -25.77 -13.01 4.37
CA SER A 127 -25.08 -14.28 4.50
C SER A 127 -23.60 -14.17 4.13
N LYS A 128 -22.81 -15.17 4.52
CA LYS A 128 -21.38 -15.27 4.18
C LYS A 128 -21.16 -15.25 2.67
N GLU A 129 -22.02 -15.91 1.90
CA GLU A 129 -21.91 -16.04 0.44
C GLU A 129 -22.02 -14.66 -0.23
N VAL A 130 -22.99 -13.84 0.20
CA VAL A 130 -23.15 -12.47 -0.28
C VAL A 130 -21.93 -11.61 0.10
N ALA A 131 -21.43 -11.75 1.33
CA ALA A 131 -20.23 -11.05 1.77
C ALA A 131 -18.99 -11.46 0.94
N MET A 132 -18.85 -12.75 0.62
CA MET A 132 -17.78 -13.25 -0.24
C MET A 132 -17.84 -12.63 -1.63
N GLU A 133 -19.02 -12.57 -2.25
CA GLU A 133 -19.22 -11.94 -3.56
C GLU A 133 -18.87 -10.45 -3.54
N GLU A 134 -19.29 -9.73 -2.50
CA GLU A 134 -18.95 -8.33 -2.31
C GLU A 134 -17.44 -8.12 -2.19
N LEU A 135 -16.75 -8.96 -1.41
CA LEU A 135 -15.30 -8.93 -1.26
C LEU A 135 -14.61 -9.16 -2.61
N LEU A 136 -15.01 -10.19 -3.35
CA LEU A 136 -14.46 -10.49 -4.67
C LEU A 136 -14.71 -9.34 -5.67
N GLN A 137 -15.87 -8.69 -5.61
CA GLN A 137 -16.17 -7.52 -6.41
C GLN A 137 -15.21 -6.37 -6.08
N VAL A 138 -15.02 -6.07 -4.79
CA VAL A 138 -14.12 -5.00 -4.32
C VAL A 138 -12.68 -5.29 -4.69
N VAL A 139 -12.21 -6.53 -4.54
CA VAL A 139 -10.87 -6.95 -4.94
C VAL A 139 -10.66 -6.71 -6.44
N LYS A 140 -11.64 -7.06 -7.28
CA LYS A 140 -11.54 -6.87 -8.73
C LYS A 140 -11.58 -5.39 -9.15
N SER A 141 -12.38 -4.57 -8.48
CA SER A 141 -12.55 -3.15 -8.83
C SER A 141 -11.46 -2.25 -8.25
N THR A 142 -10.85 -2.63 -7.12
CA THR A 142 -9.93 -1.77 -6.38
C THR A 142 -8.49 -2.13 -6.70
N LYS A 143 -7.75 -1.18 -7.27
CA LYS A 143 -6.34 -1.34 -7.64
C LYS A 143 -5.46 -0.37 -6.84
N PRO A 144 -5.21 -0.66 -5.54
CA PRO A 144 -4.37 0.20 -4.71
C PRO A 144 -2.96 0.23 -5.30
N ASP A 145 -2.38 1.44 -5.39
CA ASP A 145 -1.03 1.69 -5.93
C ASP A 145 -0.77 1.08 -7.32
N LYS A 146 -1.83 0.92 -8.13
CA LYS A 146 -1.80 0.30 -9.47
C LYS A 146 -1.34 -1.16 -9.47
N PHE A 147 -1.40 -1.84 -8.33
CA PHE A 147 -1.20 -3.29 -8.28
C PHE A 147 -2.34 -4.00 -9.02
N THR A 148 -2.01 -5.10 -9.68
CA THR A 148 -2.98 -5.92 -10.39
C THR A 148 -3.38 -7.11 -9.52
N PRO A 149 -4.64 -7.21 -9.07
CA PRO A 149 -5.12 -8.36 -8.33
C PRO A 149 -5.35 -9.55 -9.26
N ARG A 150 -4.93 -10.73 -8.84
CA ARG A 150 -5.21 -12.03 -9.46
C ARG A 150 -5.76 -12.97 -8.39
N ILE A 151 -7.01 -13.39 -8.52
CA ILE A 151 -7.59 -14.40 -7.63
C ILE A 151 -7.02 -15.75 -8.06
N VAL A 152 -6.32 -16.42 -7.15
CA VAL A 152 -5.62 -17.68 -7.41
C VAL A 152 -6.38 -18.87 -6.88
N GLU A 153 -7.07 -18.70 -5.76
CA GLU A 153 -7.85 -19.75 -5.14
C GLU A 153 -9.13 -19.17 -4.56
N THR A 154 -10.24 -19.90 -4.71
CA THR A 154 -11.53 -19.58 -4.11
C THR A 154 -12.14 -20.89 -3.64
N LYS A 155 -12.45 -20.95 -2.35
CA LYS A 155 -13.14 -22.02 -1.65
C LYS A 155 -14.39 -21.44 -0.99
N ASP A 156 -15.20 -22.29 -0.37
CA ASP A 156 -16.46 -21.89 0.27
C ASP A 156 -16.27 -20.90 1.43
N ASP A 157 -15.11 -20.91 2.09
CA ASP A 157 -14.79 -20.07 3.25
C ASP A 157 -13.45 -19.35 3.13
N TYR A 158 -12.74 -19.48 2.01
CA TYR A 158 -11.38 -18.97 1.85
C TYR A 158 -11.11 -18.42 0.45
N VAL A 159 -10.37 -17.31 0.37
CA VAL A 159 -9.93 -16.70 -0.89
C VAL A 159 -8.45 -16.33 -0.80
N HIS A 160 -7.69 -16.72 -1.82
CA HIS A 160 -6.31 -16.27 -2.02
C HIS A 160 -6.22 -15.38 -3.25
N VAL A 161 -5.68 -14.18 -3.06
CA VAL A 161 -5.43 -13.18 -4.09
C VAL A 161 -3.95 -12.84 -4.12
N GLU A 162 -3.36 -12.82 -5.30
CA GLU A 162 -2.00 -12.32 -5.55
C GLU A 162 -2.09 -10.89 -6.10
N TYR A 163 -1.36 -9.95 -5.48
CA TYR A 163 -1.23 -8.58 -5.97
C TYR A 163 0.16 -8.39 -6.56
N GLU A 164 0.23 -8.13 -7.88
CA GLU A 164 1.50 -7.89 -8.58
C GLU A 164 1.75 -6.39 -8.77
N SER A 165 2.97 -5.95 -8.43
CA SER A 165 3.40 -4.57 -8.63
C SER A 165 3.69 -4.27 -10.10
N PRO A 166 3.34 -3.06 -10.61
CA PRO A 166 3.42 -2.77 -12.04
C PRO A 166 4.85 -2.69 -12.58
N ILE A 167 5.81 -2.25 -11.76
CA ILE A 167 7.18 -1.91 -12.18
C ILE A 167 8.16 -3.07 -11.94
N LEU A 168 8.18 -3.64 -10.73
CA LEU A 168 9.19 -4.62 -10.32
C LEU A 168 8.69 -6.07 -10.31
N GLY A 169 7.39 -6.30 -10.57
CA GLY A 169 6.80 -7.64 -10.54
C GLY A 169 6.81 -8.29 -9.15
N LEU A 170 6.95 -7.50 -8.08
CA LEU A 170 6.83 -7.98 -6.71
C LEU A 170 5.41 -8.51 -6.49
N VAL A 171 5.29 -9.70 -5.91
CA VAL A 171 4.01 -10.33 -5.62
C VAL A 171 3.76 -10.37 -4.12
N ASP A 172 2.59 -9.89 -3.75
CA ASP A 172 2.06 -9.97 -2.39
C ASP A 172 0.89 -10.95 -2.35
N ASP A 173 0.91 -11.86 -1.39
CA ASP A 173 -0.16 -12.81 -1.13
C ASP A 173 -1.15 -12.19 -0.12
N VAL A 174 -2.42 -12.14 -0.50
CA VAL A 174 -3.53 -11.69 0.34
C VAL A 174 -4.52 -12.81 0.50
N GLU A 175 -4.79 -13.17 1.74
CA GLU A 175 -5.67 -14.27 2.13
C GLU A 175 -6.85 -13.70 2.91
N PHE A 176 -8.05 -14.18 2.61
CA PHE A 176 -9.26 -13.88 3.35
C PHE A 176 -9.90 -15.19 3.78
N TRP A 177 -10.29 -15.28 5.05
CA TRP A 177 -10.91 -16.46 5.62
C TRP A 177 -12.16 -16.09 6.41
N PHE A 178 -13.22 -16.86 6.20
CA PHE A 178 -14.54 -16.69 6.80
C PHE A 178 -14.76 -17.82 7.81
N PRO A 179 -14.27 -17.68 9.05
CA PRO A 179 -14.37 -18.73 10.06
C PRO A 179 -15.81 -19.16 10.31
N PRO A 180 -16.11 -20.47 10.37
CA PRO A 180 -17.44 -20.96 10.69
C PRO A 180 -17.82 -20.58 12.13
N GLY A 181 -19.09 -20.19 12.33
CA GLY A 181 -19.66 -19.96 13.65
C GLY A 181 -19.19 -18.69 14.39
N LYS A 182 -18.28 -17.88 13.81
CA LYS A 182 -17.90 -16.57 14.37
C LYS A 182 -18.78 -15.46 13.75
N ASP A 183 -19.21 -14.52 14.58
CA ASP A 183 -20.18 -13.42 14.37
C ASP A 183 -20.00 -12.57 13.09
N SER A 184 -20.18 -13.17 11.92
CA SER A 184 -19.98 -12.51 10.61
C SER A 184 -18.56 -11.92 10.45
N ILE A 185 -17.58 -12.62 10.98
CA ILE A 185 -16.17 -12.20 10.99
C ILE A 185 -15.44 -12.68 9.74
N VAL A 186 -14.54 -11.83 9.23
CA VAL A 186 -13.55 -12.14 8.20
C VAL A 186 -12.17 -11.86 8.76
N GLU A 187 -11.36 -12.92 8.78
CA GLU A 187 -9.94 -12.86 9.08
C GLU A 187 -9.16 -12.67 7.77
N TYR A 188 -8.01 -11.99 7.84
CA TYR A 188 -7.20 -11.75 6.66
C TYR A 188 -5.72 -11.67 6.96
N ARG A 189 -4.93 -11.89 5.93
CA ARG A 189 -3.47 -11.76 5.93
C ARG A 189 -3.02 -11.12 4.63
N SER A 190 -2.04 -10.22 4.69
CA SER A 190 -1.43 -9.58 3.52
C SER A 190 0.08 -9.57 3.72
N ALA A 191 0.82 -10.31 2.89
CA ALA A 191 2.25 -10.51 3.05
C ALA A 191 2.99 -10.49 1.70
N SER A 192 4.13 -9.81 1.65
CA SER A 192 5.01 -9.87 0.47
C SER A 192 5.83 -11.16 0.43
N ARG A 193 6.06 -11.72 -0.76
CA ARG A 193 6.90 -12.93 -0.93
C ARG A 193 8.39 -12.68 -0.76
N LEU A 194 8.83 -11.47 -1.09
CA LEU A 194 10.24 -11.06 -1.05
C LEU A 194 10.40 -9.69 -0.41
N GLY A 195 11.60 -9.47 0.10
CA GLY A 195 11.98 -8.26 0.81
C GLY A 195 11.66 -8.33 2.30
N ASN A 196 12.16 -7.34 3.04
CA ASN A 196 11.97 -7.23 4.49
C ASN A 196 11.11 -6.02 4.87
N PHE A 197 10.82 -5.14 3.90
CA PHE A 197 10.14 -3.88 4.09
C PHE A 197 9.44 -3.47 2.79
N ASP A 198 8.21 -3.00 2.91
CA ASP A 198 7.32 -2.68 1.79
C ASP A 198 6.75 -1.25 1.87
N PHE A 199 7.29 -0.37 2.73
CA PHE A 199 6.73 0.97 2.99
C PHE A 199 5.23 0.96 3.35
N ASP A 200 4.81 -0.05 4.11
CA ASP A 200 3.43 -0.28 4.55
C ASP A 200 2.44 -0.50 3.38
N VAL A 201 2.91 -0.96 2.22
CA VAL A 201 2.05 -1.25 1.06
C VAL A 201 0.97 -2.28 1.42
N ASN A 202 1.31 -3.34 2.15
CA ASN A 202 0.32 -4.33 2.60
C ASN A 202 -0.76 -3.69 3.50
N LYS A 203 -0.37 -2.83 4.45
CA LYS A 203 -1.32 -2.09 5.31
C LYS A 203 -2.20 -1.12 4.51
N LYS A 204 -1.61 -0.36 3.58
CA LYS A 204 -2.32 0.58 2.71
C LYS A 204 -3.35 -0.15 1.84
N ARG A 205 -3.00 -1.33 1.31
CA ARG A 205 -3.92 -2.17 0.53
C ARG A 205 -5.13 -2.58 1.35
N ILE A 206 -4.92 -3.18 2.51
CA ILE A 206 -6.01 -3.60 3.41
C ILE A 206 -6.88 -2.39 3.79
N LYS A 207 -6.27 -1.25 4.11
CA LYS A 207 -7.01 0.00 4.37
C LYS A 207 -7.85 0.45 3.17
N ALA A 208 -7.32 0.40 1.96
CA ALA A 208 -8.05 0.78 0.75
C ALA A 208 -9.26 -0.13 0.50
N LEU A 209 -9.10 -1.45 0.67
CA LEU A 209 -10.19 -2.41 0.55
C LEU A 209 -11.25 -2.17 1.63
N ARG A 210 -10.83 -1.95 2.88
CA ARG A 210 -11.72 -1.63 4.00
C ARG A 210 -12.60 -0.41 3.70
N LEU A 211 -12.03 0.69 3.21
CA LEU A 211 -12.80 1.91 2.91
C LEU A 211 -13.89 1.71 1.84
N VAL A 212 -13.70 0.77 0.92
CA VAL A 212 -14.72 0.43 -0.08
C VAL A 212 -15.77 -0.53 0.51
N LEU A 213 -15.35 -1.50 1.31
CA LEU A 213 -16.24 -2.44 2.00
C LEU A 213 -17.11 -1.77 3.06
N GLU A 214 -16.61 -0.73 3.74
CA GLU A 214 -17.38 0.05 4.70
C GLU A 214 -18.60 0.72 4.07
N LYS A 215 -18.50 1.13 2.80
CA LYS A 215 -19.65 1.65 2.05
C LYS A 215 -20.73 0.61 1.79
N LYS A 216 -20.38 -0.68 1.87
CA LYS A 216 -21.30 -1.83 1.78
C LYS A 216 -21.81 -2.28 3.16
N GLY A 217 -21.40 -1.63 4.25
CA GLY A 217 -21.84 -1.94 5.62
C GLY A 217 -20.92 -2.88 6.40
N TRP A 218 -19.71 -3.13 5.90
CA TRP A 218 -18.66 -3.78 6.67
C TRP A 218 -18.10 -2.80 7.71
N ALA A 219 -17.50 -3.32 8.78
CA ALA A 219 -16.78 -2.52 9.76
C ALA A 219 -15.56 -3.29 10.29
N SER A 220 -14.58 -2.57 10.81
CA SER A 220 -13.50 -3.17 11.60
C SER A 220 -14.00 -3.49 13.01
N GLU A 221 -13.56 -4.59 13.62
CA GLU A 221 -13.95 -4.92 14.99
C GLU A 221 -13.37 -3.94 16.03
N GLU A 222 -12.17 -3.42 15.75
CA GLU A 222 -11.48 -2.39 16.53
C GLU A 222 -11.07 -1.21 15.63
N ASN A 223 -11.01 -0.01 16.22
CA ASN A 223 -10.53 1.18 15.52
C ASN A 223 -8.99 1.19 15.52
N PHE A 224 -8.40 1.36 14.33
CA PHE A 224 -6.97 1.54 14.09
C PHE A 224 -6.56 3.01 14.19
#